data_AF-A0A0C9U8F9-F1
#
_entry.id   AF-A0A0C9U8F9-F1
#
_cell.length_a   1.000
_cell.length_b   1.000
_cell.length_c   1.000
_cell.angle_alpha   90.00
_cell.angle_beta   90.00
_cell.angle_gamma   90.00
#
_symmetry.space_group_name_H-M   'P 1'
#
loop_
_entity.id
_entity.type
_entity.pdbx_description
1 polymer ?
#
loop_
_entity_poly.entity_id
_entity_poly.type
_entity_poly.pdbx_seq_one_letter_code
_entity_poly.pdbx_strand_id
1 'polypeptide(L)'
;ITGLSIRHIGERFQRSNDTISRYFKKILNAFFHPDIYNKYVRLPLVNDPTPPKILHDPRFYPAFRSAIGAIDGTHIVCCPSAAERDASRNRK
;
A
#
# COMPACT_ATOMS: atom_id res chain seq x y z
N ILE A 1 3.88 -1.39 -6.74
CA ILE A 1 3.61 -2.77 -7.24
C ILE A 1 3.12 -2.59 -8.67
N THR A 2 3.80 -3.15 -9.66
CA THR A 2 3.41 -3.00 -11.08
C THR A 2 1.96 -3.47 -11.22
N GLY A 3 1.06 -2.62 -11.70
CA GLY A 3 -0.40 -2.90 -11.82
C GLY A 3 -0.75 -3.98 -12.84
N LEU A 4 0.11 -4.99 -12.99
CA LEU A 4 -0.03 -6.11 -13.90
C LEU A 4 -0.86 -7.20 -13.23
N SER A 5 -1.67 -7.88 -14.03
CA SER A 5 -2.39 -9.07 -13.58
C SER A 5 -1.40 -10.18 -13.18
N ILE A 6 -1.83 -11.06 -12.27
CA ILE A 6 -1.06 -12.26 -11.91
C ILE A 6 -0.71 -13.10 -13.15
N ARG A 7 -1.57 -13.10 -14.19
CA ARG A 7 -1.31 -13.80 -15.45
C ARG A 7 -0.09 -13.25 -16.17
N HIS A 8 0.00 -11.93 -16.36
CA HIS A 8 1.16 -11.30 -16.98
C HIS A 8 2.45 -11.54 -16.18
N ILE A 9 2.35 -11.58 -14.85
CA ILE A 9 3.49 -11.90 -13.98
C ILE A 9 3.89 -13.37 -14.14
N GLY A 10 2.92 -14.29 -14.18
CA GLY A 10 3.17 -15.71 -14.45
C GLY A 10 3.89 -15.94 -15.77
N GLU A 11 3.45 -15.25 -16.83
CA GLU A 11 4.11 -15.25 -18.15
C GLU A 11 5.54 -14.69 -18.06
N ARG A 12 5.75 -13.54 -17.40
CA ARG A 12 7.08 -12.93 -17.29
C ARG A 12 8.09 -13.82 -16.57
N PHE A 13 7.67 -14.44 -15.46
CA PHE A 13 8.54 -15.27 -14.63
C PHE A 13 8.54 -16.74 -15.03
N GLN A 14 7.72 -17.13 -16.01
CA GLN A 14 7.54 -18.52 -16.46
C GLN A 14 7.21 -19.46 -15.28
N ARG A 15 6.27 -19.01 -14.43
CA ARG A 15 5.81 -19.76 -13.25
C ARG A 15 4.29 -19.77 -13.19
N SER A 16 3.75 -20.80 -12.54
CA SER A 16 2.30 -20.87 -12.32
C SER A 16 1.81 -19.69 -11.47
N ASN A 17 0.58 -19.24 -11.76
CA ASN A 17 -0.10 -18.18 -11.00
C ASN A 17 -0.15 -18.47 -9.49
N ASP A 18 -0.28 -19.75 -9.14
CA ASP A 18 -0.27 -20.26 -7.79
C ASP A 18 1.10 -20.07 -7.10
N THR A 19 2.20 -20.35 -7.80
CA THR A 19 3.56 -20.06 -7.32
C THR A 19 3.77 -18.56 -7.11
N ILE A 20 3.37 -17.74 -8.07
CA ILE A 20 3.43 -16.27 -7.96
C ILE A 20 2.65 -15.79 -6.72
N SER A 21 1.42 -16.27 -6.54
CA SER A 21 0.57 -15.90 -5.40
C SER A 21 1.19 -16.30 -4.06
N ARG A 22 1.75 -17.52 -3.95
CA ARG A 22 2.46 -17.97 -2.74
C ARG A 22 3.63 -17.06 -2.39
N TYR A 23 4.49 -16.75 -3.35
CA TYR A 23 5.67 -15.92 -3.09
C TYR A 23 5.29 -14.47 -2.83
N PHE A 24 4.29 -13.94 -3.52
CA PHE A 24 3.75 -12.62 -3.22
C PHE A 24 3.31 -12.51 -1.76
N LYS A 25 2.53 -13.49 -1.26
CA LYS A 25 2.13 -13.54 0.16
C LYS A 25 3.31 -13.64 1.11
N LYS A 26 4.32 -14.47 0.80
CA LYS A 26 5.54 -14.60 1.62
C LYS A 26 6.31 -13.28 1.72
N ILE A 27 6.52 -12.61 0.58
CA ILE A 27 7.21 -11.31 0.52
C ILE A 27 6.42 -10.25 1.28
N LEU A 28 5.09 -10.22 1.09
CA LEU A 28 4.21 -9.31 1.81
C LEU A 28 4.33 -9.50 3.33
N ASN A 29 4.28 -10.75 3.82
CA ASN A 29 4.48 -11.06 5.24
C ASN A 29 5.86 -10.68 5.75
N ALA A 30 6.91 -10.81 4.93
CA ALA A 30 8.25 -10.37 5.30
C ALA A 30 8.31 -8.85 5.48
N PHE A 31 7.68 -8.07 4.60
CA PHE A 31 7.57 -6.62 4.77
C PHE A 31 6.72 -6.22 5.98
N PHE A 32 5.76 -7.05 6.38
CA PHE A 32 5.00 -6.89 7.62
C PHE A 32 5.76 -7.29 8.88
N HIS A 33 6.91 -7.93 8.76
CA HIS A 33 7.68 -8.31 9.93
C HIS A 33 8.06 -7.04 10.71
N PRO A 34 7.84 -6.98 12.04
CA PRO A 34 8.09 -5.79 12.84
C PRO A 34 9.50 -5.22 12.65
N ASP A 35 10.51 -6.08 12.50
CA ASP A 35 11.90 -5.68 12.29
C ASP A 35 12.13 -4.89 10.98
N ILE A 36 11.32 -5.15 9.95
CA ILE A 36 11.36 -4.40 8.69
C ILE A 36 10.41 -3.21 8.79
N TYR A 37 9.15 -3.47 9.15
CA TYR A 37 8.12 -2.44 9.17
C TYR A 37 8.49 -1.26 10.06
N ASN A 38 8.80 -1.51 11.33
CA ASN A 38 9.10 -0.45 12.30
C ASN A 38 10.42 0.28 11.99
N LYS A 39 11.34 -0.39 11.30
CA LYS A 39 12.63 0.19 10.93
C LYS A 39 12.51 1.16 9.75
N TYR A 40 11.68 0.83 8.76
CA TYR A 40 11.64 1.55 7.48
C TYR A 40 10.37 2.37 7.25
N VAL A 41 9.26 2.06 7.92
CA VAL A 41 8.00 2.79 7.80
C VAL A 41 7.87 3.76 8.97
N ARG A 42 7.72 5.04 8.65
CA ARG A 42 7.41 6.10 9.62
C ARG A 42 6.14 6.80 9.18
N LEU A 43 5.16 6.82 10.06
CA LEU A 43 3.92 7.55 9.80
C LEU A 43 4.15 9.04 10.11
N PRO A 44 3.61 9.94 9.26
CA PRO A 44 3.65 11.36 9.52
C PRO A 44 2.81 11.72 10.74
N LEU A 45 3.30 12.67 11.53
CA LEU A 45 2.55 13.27 12.62
C LEU A 45 1.56 14.30 12.07
N VAL A 46 0.53 14.61 12.85
CA VAL A 46 -0.50 15.60 12.47
C VAL A 46 0.09 16.97 12.15
N ASN A 47 1.22 17.30 12.77
CA ASN A 47 1.90 18.58 12.62
C ASN A 47 3.07 18.54 11.62
N ASP A 48 3.30 17.41 10.94
CA ASP A 48 4.38 17.32 9.97
C ASP A 48 4.08 18.23 8.75
N PRO A 49 5.09 18.97 8.26
CA PRO A 49 4.89 19.86 7.13
C PRO A 49 4.65 19.06 5.84
N THR A 50 3.84 19.60 4.95
CA THR A 50 3.63 19.04 3.60
C THR A 50 4.98 18.85 2.90
N PRO A 51 5.27 17.65 2.36
CA PRO A 51 6.53 17.40 1.66
C PRO A 51 6.78 18.39 0.51
N PRO A 52 8.02 18.88 0.30
CA PRO A 52 8.34 19.86 -0.74
C PRO A 52 7.89 19.47 -2.14
N LYS A 53 7.90 18.18 -2.46
CA LYS A 53 7.45 17.63 -3.75
C LYS A 53 5.96 17.86 -4.02
N ILE A 54 5.14 17.90 -2.97
CA ILE A 54 3.72 18.22 -3.06
C ILE A 54 3.54 19.73 -3.00
N LEU A 55 4.25 20.41 -2.10
CA LEU A 55 4.14 21.84 -1.88
C LEU A 55 4.50 22.67 -3.12
N HIS A 56 5.55 22.29 -3.84
CA HIS A 56 6.07 23.06 -4.98
C HIS A 56 5.54 22.62 -6.34
N ASP A 57 4.81 21.50 -6.42
CA ASP A 57 4.22 21.04 -7.68
C ASP A 57 2.77 21.54 -7.79
N PRO A 58 2.48 22.49 -8.71
CA PRO A 58 1.14 23.04 -8.85
C PRO A 58 0.09 22.01 -9.30
N ARG A 59 0.51 20.84 -9.81
CA ARG A 59 -0.39 19.73 -10.15
C ARG A 59 -0.83 18.96 -8.92
N PHE A 60 -0.01 18.92 -7.87
CA PHE A 60 -0.28 18.16 -6.65
C PHE A 60 -0.83 19.04 -5.53
N TYR A 61 -0.28 20.24 -5.34
CA TYR A 61 -0.63 21.08 -4.21
C TYR A 61 -2.14 21.34 -4.05
N PRO A 62 -2.93 21.65 -5.10
CA PRO A 62 -4.36 21.90 -4.95
C PRO A 62 -5.15 20.69 -4.42
N ALA A 63 -4.76 19.49 -4.82
CA ALA A 63 -5.45 18.25 -4.48
C ALA A 63 -5.01 17.67 -3.12
N PHE A 64 -3.76 17.92 -2.72
CA PHE A 64 -3.14 17.34 -1.53
C PHE A 64 -2.83 18.39 -0.44
N ARG A 65 -3.39 19.60 -0.56
CA ARG A 65 -3.28 20.62 0.48
C ARG A 65 -3.86 20.08 1.78
N SER A 66 -3.06 20.07 2.84
CA SER A 66 -3.42 19.51 4.16
C SER A 66 -3.54 17.98 4.21
N ALA A 67 -3.06 17.25 3.19
CA ALA A 67 -2.96 15.80 3.28
C ALA A 67 -1.84 15.42 4.26
N ILE A 68 -2.21 14.84 5.40
CA ILE A 68 -1.26 14.36 6.41
C ILE A 68 -0.72 12.98 6.02
N GLY A 69 -1.46 12.18 5.25
CA GLY A 69 -1.03 10.83 4.85
C GLY A 69 -1.92 10.22 3.76
N ALA A 70 -1.88 8.90 3.63
CA ALA A 70 -2.72 8.18 2.66
C ALA A 70 -4.22 8.32 3.00
N ILE A 71 -5.03 8.75 2.03
CA ILE A 71 -6.48 9.00 2.17
C ILE A 71 -7.24 7.76 2.69
N ASP A 72 -6.79 6.56 2.33
CA ASP A 72 -7.45 5.30 2.69
C ASP A 72 -6.74 4.56 3.85
N GLY A 73 -5.84 5.22 4.58
CA GLY A 73 -5.24 4.66 5.80
C GLY A 73 -4.38 3.40 5.64
N THR A 74 -4.15 2.87 4.44
CA THR A 74 -3.28 1.70 4.27
C THR A 74 -1.81 2.09 4.08
N HIS A 75 -1.11 2.29 5.21
CA HIS A 75 0.29 1.88 5.36
C HIS A 75 0.41 0.38 5.78
N ILE A 76 -0.74 -0.31 5.75
CA ILE A 76 -1.14 -1.70 6.02
C ILE A 76 -0.73 -2.19 7.43
N VAL A 77 -1.68 -2.48 8.35
CA VAL A 77 -2.63 -3.62 8.32
C VAL A 77 -4.11 -3.19 8.30
N CYS A 78 -4.86 -3.65 7.29
CA CYS A 78 -6.32 -3.80 7.35
C CYS A 78 -6.62 -5.29 7.14
N CYS A 79 -6.73 -6.01 8.26
CA CYS A 79 -7.38 -7.32 8.30
C CYS A 79 -8.69 -7.11 9.04
N PRO A 80 -9.74 -6.60 8.36
CA PRO A 80 -11.03 -6.43 9.00
C PRO A 80 -11.49 -7.79 9.51
N SER A 81 -12.09 -7.80 10.69
CA SER A 81 -12.68 -9.01 11.25
C SER A 81 -13.68 -9.62 10.26
N ALA A 82 -14.04 -10.90 10.42
CA ALA A 82 -14.96 -11.54 9.47
C ALA A 82 -16.27 -10.76 9.26
N ALA A 83 -16.74 -10.05 10.30
CA ALA A 83 -17.92 -9.20 10.27
C ALA A 83 -17.73 -7.89 9.47
N GLU A 84 -16.52 -7.32 9.44
CA GLU A 84 -16.22 -6.02 8.82
C GLU A 84 -15.78 -6.15 7.35
N ARG A 85 -15.55 -7.39 6.89
CA ARG A 85 -15.07 -7.65 5.52
C ARG A 85 -16.00 -7.12 4.45
N ASP A 86 -17.31 -7.31 4.57
CA ASP A 86 -18.25 -6.86 3.54
C ASP A 86 -18.36 -5.33 3.45
N ALA A 87 -18.18 -4.61 4.56
CA ALA A 87 -18.08 -3.15 4.55
C ALA A 87 -16.77 -2.68 3.90
N SER A 88 -15.65 -3.39 4.12
CA SER A 88 -14.34 -3.04 3.56
C SER A 88 -14.15 -3.43 2.08
N ARG A 89 -15.03 -4.28 1.53
CA ARG A 89 -14.96 -4.76 0.14
C ARG A 89 -15.52 -3.78 -0.89
N ASN A 90 -16.23 -2.75 -0.46
CA ASN A 90 -16.95 -1.87 -1.36
C ASN A 90 -16.25 -0.52 -1.54
N ARG A 91 -15.45 -0.42 -2.60
CA ARG A 91 -15.33 0.81 -3.39
C ARG A 91 -15.16 0.43 -4.87
N LYS A 92 -16.22 0.65 -5.64
CA LYS A 92 -16.14 0.87 -7.08
C LYS A 92 -15.55 2.26 -7.32
#